data_AF-X1UX68-F1
#
_entry.id   AF-X1UX68-F1
#
_cell.length_a   1.000
_cell.length_b   1.000
_cell.length_c   1.000
_cell.angle_alpha   90.00
_cell.angle_beta   90.00
_cell.angle_gamma   90.00
#
_symmetry.space_group_name_H-M   'P 1'
#
loop_
_entity.id
_entity.type
_entity.pdbx_description
1 polymer ?
#
loop_
_entity_poly.entity_id
_entity_poly.type
_entity_poly.pdbx_seq_one_letter_code
_entity_poly.pdbx_strand_id
1 'polypeptide(L)'
;MKLGSFLLKRLLLSIFVIFGLSIVIFIIARVVPGDPARMALGPRAPEEVVQRLRQEMYLDKALPEQYFYWIKGVSTGDFGRSLVTKRAVSEDIK
;
A
#
# COMPACT_ATOMS: atom_id res chain seq x y z
N MET A 1 -2.75 -3.01 -38.57
CA MET A 1 -2.22 -2.21 -37.45
C MET A 1 -0.81 -2.68 -37.17
N LYS A 2 0.20 -1.79 -37.14
CA LYS A 2 1.59 -2.21 -36.85
C LYS A 2 1.66 -2.81 -35.44
N LEU A 3 2.28 -3.98 -35.31
CA LEU A 3 2.35 -4.76 -34.07
C LEU A 3 2.77 -3.92 -32.84
N GLY A 4 3.72 -2.99 -33.02
CA GLY A 4 4.17 -2.08 -31.97
C GLY A 4 3.08 -1.13 -31.42
N SER A 5 2.21 -0.60 -32.28
CA SER A 5 1.09 0.25 -31.85
C SER A 5 0.04 -0.54 -31.06
N PHE A 6 -0.20 -1.80 -31.45
CA PHE A 6 -1.10 -2.69 -30.74
C PHE A 6 -0.56 -3.06 -29.35
N LEU A 7 0.72 -3.42 -29.26
CA LEU A 7 1.38 -3.73 -27.98
C LEU A 7 1.40 -2.54 -27.03
N LEU A 8 1.72 -1.34 -27.53
CA LEU A 8 1.73 -0.12 -26.70
C LEU A 8 0.32 0.19 -26.17
N LYS A 9 -0.71 0.12 -27.01
CA LYS A 9 -2.10 0.34 -26.59
C LYS A 9 -2.51 -0.67 -25.50
N ARG A 10 -2.14 -1.94 -25.67
CA ARG A 10 -2.45 -2.99 -24.70
C ARG A 10 -1.73 -2.78 -23.37
N LEU A 11 -0.45 -2.39 -23.42
CA LEU A 11 0.34 -2.10 -22.21
C LEU A 11 -0.25 -0.93 -21.42
N LEU A 12 -0.63 0.16 -22.10
CA LEU A 12 -1.28 1.32 -21.47
C LEU A 12 -2.62 0.94 -20.82
N LEU A 13 -3.44 0.16 -21.52
CA LEU A 13 -4.71 -0.34 -20.97
C LEU A 13 -4.47 -1.23 -19.75
N SER A 14 -3.48 -2.13 -19.79
CA SER A 14 -3.13 -2.98 -18.65
C SER A 14 -2.67 -2.16 -17.45
N ILE A 15 -1.80 -1.17 -17.64
CA ILE A 15 -1.35 -0.26 -16.57
C ILE A 15 -2.55 0.48 -15.98
N PHE A 16 -3.45 1.00 -16.82
CA PHE A 16 -4.65 1.71 -16.37
C PHE A 16 -5.57 0.81 -15.51
N VAL A 17 -5.78 -0.43 -15.94
CA VAL A 17 -6.59 -1.41 -15.19
C VAL A 17 -5.93 -1.77 -13.86
N ILE A 18 -4.63 -2.05 -13.84
CA ILE A 18 -3.89 -2.36 -12.62
C ILE A 18 -3.90 -1.17 -11.66
N PHE A 19 -3.73 0.04 -12.17
CA PHE A 19 -3.79 1.26 -11.38
C PHE A 19 -5.17 1.44 -10.75
N GLY A 20 -6.25 1.32 -11.52
CA GLY A 20 -7.61 1.38 -11.01
C GLY A 20 -7.90 0.32 -9.94
N LEU A 21 -7.49 -0.93 -10.20
CA LEU A 21 -7.63 -2.02 -9.23
C LEU A 21 -6.84 -1.75 -7.95
N SER A 22 -5.63 -1.20 -8.04
CA SER A 22 -4.81 -0.86 -6.88
C SER A 22 -5.49 0.18 -5.98
N ILE A 23 -6.18 1.18 -6.55
CA ILE A 23 -6.94 2.16 -5.80
C ILE A 23 -8.08 1.49 -5.05
N VAL A 24 -8.84 0.61 -5.72
CA VAL A 24 -9.96 -0.11 -5.10
C VAL A 24 -9.48 -0.96 -3.93
N ILE A 25 -8.42 -1.76 -4.13
CA ILE A 25 -7.84 -2.59 -3.07
C ILE A 25 -7.33 -1.73 -1.92
N PHE A 26 -6.65 -0.61 -2.21
CA PHE A 26 -6.15 0.31 -1.20
C PHE A 26 -7.28 0.91 -0.35
N ILE A 27 -8.35 1.38 -0.99
CA ILE A 27 -9.51 1.95 -0.29
C ILE A 27 -10.14 0.88 0.61
N ILE A 28 -10.39 -0.33 0.08
CA ILE A 28 -10.95 -1.43 0.87
C ILE A 28 -10.08 -1.68 2.11
N ALA A 29 -8.75 -1.78 1.93
CA ALA A 29 -7.82 -2.00 3.03
C ALA A 29 -7.80 -0.88 4.10
N ARG A 30 -8.19 0.35 3.74
CA ARG A 30 -8.25 1.51 4.66
C ARG A 30 -9.64 1.77 5.25
N VAL A 31 -10.70 1.28 4.61
CA VAL A 31 -12.09 1.39 5.08
C VAL A 31 -12.45 0.25 6.05
N VAL A 32 -11.77 -0.89 5.96
CA VAL A 32 -11.95 -2.00 6.90
C VAL A 32 -11.79 -1.49 8.34
N PRO A 33 -12.76 -1.78 9.24
CA PRO A 33 -12.71 -1.32 10.62
C PRO A 33 -11.52 -1.93 11.35
N GLY A 34 -10.77 -1.08 12.05
CA GLY A 34 -9.57 -1.46 12.78
C GLY A 34 -8.42 -0.52 12.47
N ASP A 35 -7.72 -0.02 13.49
CA ASP A 35 -6.53 0.81 13.29
C ASP A 35 -5.34 -0.07 12.89
N PRO A 36 -4.77 0.09 11.68
CA PRO A 36 -3.63 -0.71 11.24
C PRO A 36 -2.42 -0.60 12.18
N ALA A 37 -2.19 0.57 12.78
CA ALA A 37 -1.08 0.75 13.74
C ALA A 37 -1.33 -0.04 15.03
N ARG A 38 -2.55 0.03 15.59
CA ARG A 38 -2.94 -0.78 16.76
C ARG A 38 -2.91 -2.27 16.46
N MET A 39 -3.34 -2.70 15.27
CA MET A 39 -3.31 -4.11 14.88
C MET A 39 -1.87 -4.63 14.78
N ALA A 40 -0.95 -3.82 14.26
CA ALA A 40 0.47 -4.19 14.14
C ALA A 40 1.19 -4.33 15.48
N LEU A 41 0.87 -3.45 16.44
CA LEU A 41 1.51 -3.43 17.76
C LEU A 41 0.79 -4.30 18.80
N GLY A 42 -0.47 -4.64 18.54
CA GLY A 42 -1.34 -5.37 19.44
C GLY A 42 -2.13 -4.48 20.40
N PRO A 43 -3.19 -5.03 21.03
CA PRO A 43 -4.14 -4.26 21.84
C PRO A 43 -3.56 -3.70 23.14
N ARG A 44 -2.43 -4.24 23.62
CA ARG A 44 -1.76 -3.81 24.87
C ARG A 44 -0.67 -2.78 24.64
N ALA A 45 -0.40 -2.39 23.40
CA ALA A 45 0.64 -1.41 23.09
C ALA A 45 0.26 -0.02 23.65
N PRO A 46 1.20 0.69 24.31
CA PRO A 46 0.95 2.04 24.80
C PRO A 46 0.54 2.97 23.65
N GLU A 47 -0.40 3.88 23.94
CA GLU A 47 -0.97 4.77 22.92
C GLU A 47 0.09 5.61 22.20
N GLU A 48 1.10 6.08 22.94
CA GLU A 48 2.22 6.84 22.38
C GLU A 48 2.98 6.07 21.29
N VAL A 49 3.16 4.75 21.46
CA VAL A 49 3.84 3.89 20.49
C VAL A 49 2.96 3.71 19.25
N VAL A 50 1.64 3.60 19.45
CA VAL A 50 0.67 3.48 18.35
C VAL A 50 0.62 4.77 17.53
N GLN A 51 0.61 5.93 18.17
CA GLN A 51 0.62 7.22 17.46
C GLN A 51 1.94 7.43 16.67
N ARG A 52 3.09 7.05 17.25
CA ARG A 52 4.37 7.08 16.51
C ARG A 52 4.31 6.20 15.26
N LEU A 53 3.87 4.95 15.39
CA LEU A 53 3.76 4.05 14.23
C LEU A 53 2.75 4.58 13.20
N ARG A 54 1.64 5.16 13.67
CA ARG A 54 0.64 5.79 12.79
C ARG A 54 1.26 6.89 11.93
N GLN A 55 2.07 7.76 12.53
CA GLN A 55 2.80 8.82 11.82
C GLN A 55 3.87 8.27 10.88
N GLU A 56 4.67 7.29 11.32
CA GLU A 56 5.69 6.64 10.51
C GLU A 56 5.09 5.97 9.26
N MET A 57 3.87 5.43 9.37
CA MET A 57 3.16 4.79 8.27
C MET A 57 2.25 5.74 7.48
N TYR A 58 2.31 7.06 7.75
CA TYR A 58 1.47 8.10 7.15
C TYR A 58 -0.05 7.89 7.36
N LEU A 59 -0.44 7.06 8.31
CA LEU A 59 -1.84 6.71 8.58
C LEU A 59 -2.64 7.89 9.18
N ASP A 60 -1.95 8.96 9.59
CA ASP A 60 -2.51 10.25 10.02
C ASP A 60 -2.84 11.21 8.85
N LYS A 61 -2.41 10.88 7.61
CA LYS A 61 -2.63 11.72 6.42
C LYS A 61 -3.95 11.45 5.73
N ALA A 62 -4.38 12.38 4.86
CA ALA A 62 -5.55 12.15 4.01
C ALA A 62 -5.32 10.94 3.07
N LEU A 63 -6.38 10.19 2.76
CA LEU A 63 -6.29 8.97 1.93
C LEU A 63 -5.51 9.17 0.60
N PRO A 64 -5.67 10.30 -0.14
CA PRO A 64 -4.87 10.53 -1.35
C PRO A 64 -3.36 10.61 -1.08
N GLU A 65 -2.96 11.24 0.02
CA GLU A 65 -1.55 11.31 0.42
C GLU A 65 -1.02 9.94 0.80
N GLN A 66 -1.80 9.16 1.57
CA GLN A 66 -1.42 7.79 1.93
C GLN A 66 -1.21 6.91 0.69
N TYR A 67 -2.11 7.01 -0.28
CA TYR A 67 -2.00 6.28 -1.54
C TYR A 67 -0.74 6.71 -2.32
N PHE A 68 -0.43 8.01 -2.34
CA PHE A 68 0.78 8.52 -2.96
C PHE A 68 2.06 7.96 -2.34
N TYR A 69 2.18 7.95 -1.00
CA TYR A 69 3.34 7.36 -0.32
C TYR A 69 3.44 5.86 -0.60
N TRP A 70 2.32 5.14 -0.58
CA TRP A 70 2.27 3.71 -0.86
C TRP A 70 2.70 3.40 -2.30
N ILE A 71 2.10 4.05 -3.31
CA ILE A 71 2.42 3.78 -4.72
C ILE A 71 3.85 4.18 -5.07
N LYS A 72 4.40 5.23 -4.43
CA LYS A 72 5.80 5.62 -4.58
C LYS A 72 6.74 4.51 -4.13
N GLY A 73 6.50 3.91 -2.95
CA GLY A 73 7.28 2.77 -2.47
C GLY A 73 7.18 1.58 -3.43
N VAL A 74 5.96 1.19 -3.78
CA VAL A 74 5.71 0.04 -4.67
C VAL A 74 6.38 0.22 -6.03
N SER A 75 6.36 1.43 -6.59
CA SER A 75 7.01 1.75 -7.88
C SER A 75 8.54 1.61 -7.83
N THR A 76 9.13 1.67 -6.63
CA THR A 76 10.57 1.47 -6.40
C THR A 76 10.93 0.05 -5.92
N GLY A 77 9.93 -0.85 -5.82
CA GLY A 77 10.11 -2.21 -5.30
C GLY A 77 10.06 -2.32 -3.78
N ASP A 78 9.73 -1.24 -3.07
CA ASP A 78 9.51 -1.23 -1.63
C ASP A 78 8.02 -1.44 -1.33
N PHE A 79 7.67 -2.66 -0.91
CA PHE A 79 6.31 -3.03 -0.52
C PHE A 79 6.01 -2.72 0.96
N GLY A 80 6.97 -2.12 1.68
CA GLY A 80 6.88 -1.83 3.11
C GLY A 80 7.16 -3.05 3.99
N ARG A 81 6.81 -2.92 5.27
CA ARG A 81 7.00 -3.95 6.30
C ARG A 81 5.68 -4.63 6.64
N SER A 82 5.76 -5.94 6.83
CA SER A 82 4.65 -6.78 7.28
C SER A 82 4.25 -6.42 8.70
N LEU A 83 2.95 -6.22 8.93
CA LEU A 83 2.41 -5.98 10.27
C LEU A 83 2.47 -7.23 11.16
N VAL A 84 2.64 -8.41 10.57
CA VAL A 84 2.65 -9.71 11.27
C VAL A 84 4.09 -10.15 11.55
N THR A 85 4.91 -10.27 10.50
CA THR A 85 6.28 -10.79 10.62
C THR A 85 7.30 -9.71 10.98
N LYS A 86 6.93 -8.42 10.84
CA LYS A 86 7.81 -7.24 11.01
C LYS A 86 8.99 -7.18 10.02
N ARG A 87 9.02 -8.04 9.00
CA ARG A 87 10.02 -8.08 7.93
C ARG A 87 9.55 -7.30 6.71
N ALA A 88 10.45 -7.06 5.75
CA ALA A 88 10.06 -6.51 4.46
C ALA A 88 9.10 -7.49 3.76
N VAL A 89 7.98 -6.99 3.21
CA VAL A 89 6.98 -7.83 2.54
C VAL A 89 7.57 -8.61 1.37
N SER A 90 8.59 -8.05 0.71
CA SER A 90 9.34 -8.73 -0.35
C SER A 90 10.07 -10.00 0.10
N GLU A 91 10.37 -10.15 1.38
CA GLU A 91 10.96 -11.37 1.95
C GLU A 91 9.91 -12.45 2.23
N ASP A 92 8.64 -12.06 2.42
CA ASP A 92 7.52 -12.96 2.74
C ASP A 92 6.90 -13.58 1.46
N ILE A 93 7.17 -13.02 0.27
CA ILE A 93 6.61 -13.44 -1.03
C ILE A 93 7.57 -14.34 -1.85
N LYS A 94 8.76 -14.64 -1.31
CA LYS A 94 9.70 -15.59 -1.93
C LYS A 94 9.29 -17.03 -1.69
#